data_AF-A0A2W2A7U6-F1
#
_entry.id   AF-A0A2W2A7U6-F1
#
_cell.length_a   1.000
_cell.length_b   1.000
_cell.length_c   1.000
_cell.angle_alpha   90.00
_cell.angle_beta   90.00
_cell.angle_gamma   90.00
#
_symmetry.space_group_name_H-M   'P 1'
#
loop_
_entity.id
_entity.type
_entity.pdbx_description
1 polymer ?
#
loop_
_entity_poly.entity_id
_entity_poly.type
_entity_poly.pdbx_seq_one_letter_code
_entity_poly.pdbx_strand_id
1 'polypeptide(L)'
;MQFDKEKWNYQTDPAFPPDYRNRMVNDLTQHHQLVGLHYPQLIQLLDQPSFIDSAAVSYELDVDYGRDIDPVYIKNLNFYLSKDSIVTSFKIEEWRK
;
A
#
# COMPACT_ATOMS: atom_id res chain seq x y z
N MET A 1 -8.25 -8.11 9.53
CA MET A 1 -7.61 -7.68 10.80
C MET A 1 -7.83 -6.19 10.92
N GLN A 2 -7.99 -5.64 12.14
CA GLN A 2 -8.07 -4.19 12.31
C GLN A 2 -6.74 -3.53 11.92
N PHE A 3 -6.82 -2.34 11.33
CA PHE A 3 -5.66 -1.53 10.99
C PHE A 3 -4.91 -1.12 12.26
N ASP A 4 -3.61 -1.35 12.24
CA ASP A 4 -2.66 -0.97 13.27
C ASP A 4 -1.39 -0.48 12.57
N LYS A 5 -0.97 0.75 12.86
CA LYS A 5 0.14 1.39 12.16
C LYS A 5 1.47 0.66 12.40
N GLU A 6 1.72 0.16 13.60
CA GLU A 6 2.97 -0.53 13.92
C GLU A 6 3.05 -1.84 13.15
N LYS A 7 1.97 -2.61 13.14
CA LYS A 7 1.88 -3.85 12.35
C LYS A 7 1.90 -3.59 10.86
N TRP A 8 1.31 -2.49 10.38
CA TRP A 8 1.32 -2.11 8.96
C TRP A 8 2.73 -1.94 8.40
N ASN A 9 3.67 -1.57 9.28
CA ASN A 9 5.07 -1.34 8.94
C ASN A 9 6.01 -2.42 9.49
N TYR A 10 5.47 -3.44 10.16
CA TYR A 10 6.27 -4.55 10.66
C TYR A 10 6.70 -5.44 9.50
N GLN A 11 8.02 -5.51 9.28
CA GLN A 11 8.64 -6.25 8.20
C GLN A 11 9.76 -7.12 8.77
N THR A 12 9.67 -8.43 8.53
CA THR A 12 10.70 -9.38 8.97
C THR A 12 11.78 -9.59 7.92
N ASP A 13 11.39 -9.60 6.65
CA ASP A 13 12.28 -9.77 5.51
C ASP A 13 12.14 -8.56 4.56
N PRO A 14 13.21 -7.77 4.33
CA PRO A 14 13.17 -6.64 3.42
C PRO A 14 12.96 -7.01 1.96
N ALA A 15 13.10 -8.29 1.58
CA ALA A 15 12.80 -8.78 0.23
C ALA A 15 11.29 -8.92 -0.04
N PHE A 16 10.43 -8.82 0.98
CA PHE A 16 8.98 -8.95 0.87
C PHE A 16 8.27 -7.73 1.46
N PRO A 17 7.02 -7.43 1.04
CA PRO A 17 6.21 -6.39 1.65
C PRO A 17 5.98 -6.65 3.16
N PRO A 18 5.71 -5.60 3.95
CA PRO A 18 5.43 -5.77 5.39
C PRO A 18 4.31 -6.77 5.68
N ASP A 19 4.57 -7.66 6.64
CA ASP A 19 3.92 -8.95 6.86
C ASP A 19 2.39 -8.89 7.03
N TYR A 20 1.87 -7.74 7.47
CA TYR A 20 0.46 -7.57 7.85
C TYR A 20 -0.36 -6.71 6.88
N ARG A 21 0.26 -6.04 5.89
CA ARG A 21 -0.46 -5.11 5.01
C ARG A 21 -1.65 -5.76 4.30
N ASN A 22 -1.45 -6.90 3.64
CA ASN A 22 -2.54 -7.63 2.96
C ASN A 22 -3.67 -8.06 3.91
N ARG A 23 -3.37 -8.31 5.20
CA ARG A 23 -4.36 -8.74 6.21
C ARG A 23 -5.19 -7.58 6.77
N MET A 24 -4.69 -6.35 6.66
CA MET A 24 -5.31 -5.14 7.20
C MET A 24 -5.93 -4.25 6.12
N VAL A 25 -5.58 -4.42 4.84
CA VAL A 25 -6.03 -3.55 3.74
C VAL A 25 -7.56 -3.38 3.69
N ASN A 26 -8.31 -4.45 3.95
CA ASN A 26 -9.78 -4.38 3.95
C ASN A 26 -10.31 -3.47 5.06
N ASP A 27 -9.75 -3.56 6.27
CA ASP A 27 -10.18 -2.72 7.38
C ASP A 27 -9.79 -1.25 7.16
N LEU A 28 -8.55 -1.03 6.68
CA LEU A 28 -8.06 0.29 6.33
C LEU A 28 -8.97 0.97 5.29
N THR A 29 -9.32 0.26 4.21
CA THR A 29 -10.09 0.83 3.10
C THR A 29 -11.59 0.96 3.38
N GLN A 30 -12.14 0.21 4.35
CA GLN A 30 -13.56 0.24 4.68
C GLN A 30 -13.90 1.14 5.88
N HIS A 31 -12.97 1.32 6.83
CA HIS A 31 -13.25 1.99 8.09
C HIS A 31 -12.45 3.29 8.30
N HIS A 32 -11.52 3.63 7.41
CA HIS A 32 -10.73 4.86 7.52
C HIS A 32 -10.99 5.81 6.35
N GLN A 33 -11.03 7.12 6.64
CA GLN A 33 -11.18 8.13 5.60
C GLN A 33 -9.85 8.32 4.86
N LEU A 34 -9.75 7.75 3.66
CA LEU A 34 -8.53 7.80 2.84
C LEU A 34 -8.59 8.88 1.76
N VAL A 35 -9.75 9.03 1.10
CA VAL A 35 -9.97 10.07 0.09
C VAL A 35 -10.07 11.44 0.78
N GLY A 36 -9.43 12.45 0.20
CA GLY A 36 -9.36 13.80 0.76
C GLY A 36 -8.20 14.02 1.74
N LEU A 37 -7.44 12.98 2.09
CA LEU A 37 -6.20 13.16 2.85
C LEU A 37 -5.18 13.91 1.99
N HIS A 38 -4.50 14.89 2.58
CA HIS A 38 -3.26 15.39 2.01
C HIS A 38 -2.16 14.34 2.17
N TYR A 39 -1.22 14.31 1.24
CA TYR A 39 -0.10 13.37 1.25
C TYR A 39 0.62 13.28 2.61
N PRO A 40 0.93 14.38 3.34
CA PRO A 40 1.53 14.27 4.67
C PRO A 40 0.65 13.54 5.70
N GLN A 41 -0.68 13.66 5.60
CA GLN A 41 -1.62 12.92 6.47
C GLN A 41 -1.66 11.44 6.11
N LEU A 42 -1.59 11.11 4.81
CA LEU A 42 -1.44 9.73 4.35
C LEU A 42 -0.17 9.09 4.90
N ILE A 43 0.97 9.78 4.81
CA ILE A 43 2.24 9.31 5.38
C ILE A 43 2.19 9.24 6.92
N GLN A 44 1.53 10.19 7.58
CA GLN A 44 1.34 10.11 9.02
C GLN A 44 0.54 8.86 9.43
N LEU A 45 -0.45 8.46 8.62
CA LEU A 45 -1.28 7.28 8.86
C LEU A 45 -0.56 5.98 8.53
N LEU A 46 0.02 5.87 7.32
CA LEU A 46 0.50 4.61 6.74
C LEU A 46 2.03 4.47 6.71
N ASP A 47 2.75 5.52 7.08
CA ASP A 47 4.20 5.62 6.92
C ASP A 47 4.62 5.56 5.45
N GLN A 48 5.91 5.30 5.20
CA GLN A 48 6.50 5.31 3.87
C GLN A 48 5.86 4.28 2.92
N PRO A 49 5.55 4.69 1.68
CA PRO A 49 5.08 3.80 0.64
C PRO A 49 6.21 2.93 0.09
N SER A 50 5.83 1.85 -0.61
CA SER A 50 6.78 1.02 -1.36
C SER A 50 7.29 1.75 -2.60
N PHE A 51 6.39 2.46 -3.31
CA PHE A 51 6.74 3.20 -4.51
C PHE A 51 6.05 4.56 -4.55
N ILE A 52 6.73 5.53 -5.16
CA ILE A 52 6.23 6.88 -5.40
C ILE A 52 6.43 7.21 -6.88
N ASP A 53 5.38 7.68 -7.52
CA ASP A 53 5.39 8.29 -8.85
C ASP A 53 4.77 9.70 -8.76
N SER A 54 4.91 10.49 -9.82
CA SER A 54 4.45 11.87 -9.96
C SER A 54 2.98 12.10 -9.59
N ALA A 55 2.11 11.10 -9.76
CA ALA A 55 0.67 11.21 -9.48
C ALA A 55 0.13 10.06 -8.62
N ALA A 56 0.99 9.14 -8.17
CA ALA A 56 0.55 7.94 -7.46
C ALA A 56 1.53 7.52 -6.36
N VAL A 57 0.96 6.93 -5.31
CA VAL A 57 1.69 6.40 -4.16
C VAL A 57 1.21 4.97 -3.93
N SER A 58 2.13 4.02 -3.87
CA SER A 58 1.80 2.59 -3.85
C SER A 58 2.37 1.92 -2.60
N TYR A 59 1.53 1.12 -1.96
CA TYR A 59 1.91 0.22 -0.88
C TYR A 59 1.78 -1.20 -1.39
N GLU A 60 2.91 -1.91 -1.48
CA GLU A 60 2.87 -3.34 -1.76
C GLU A 60 2.18 -4.06 -0.60
N LEU A 61 1.24 -4.93 -0.95
CA LEU A 61 0.49 -5.75 -0.02
C LEU A 61 1.00 -7.19 -0.05
N ASP A 62 1.35 -7.70 -1.23
CA ASP A 62 1.76 -9.10 -1.44
C ASP A 62 2.62 -9.23 -2.70
N VAL A 63 3.58 -10.15 -2.67
CA VAL A 63 4.42 -10.51 -3.81
C VAL A 63 4.74 -12.00 -3.77
N ASP A 64 4.70 -12.65 -4.93
CA ASP A 64 5.16 -14.02 -5.11
C ASP A 64 6.16 -14.07 -6.26
N TYR A 65 7.37 -14.56 -5.96
CA TYR A 65 8.48 -14.72 -6.91
C TYR A 65 8.49 -16.09 -7.61
N GLY A 66 7.69 -17.04 -7.14
CA GLY A 66 7.65 -18.38 -7.71
C GLY A 66 8.99 -19.11 -7.57
N ARG A 67 9.77 -19.18 -8.67
CA ARG A 67 11.02 -19.95 -8.76
C ARG A 67 12.25 -19.14 -9.17
N ASP A 68 12.11 -17.88 -9.53
CA ASP A 68 13.22 -16.99 -9.91
C ASP A 68 13.09 -15.62 -9.20
N ILE A 69 13.80 -14.61 -9.69
CA ILE A 69 13.79 -13.26 -9.10
C ILE A 69 12.67 -12.37 -9.66
N ASP A 70 11.99 -12.79 -10.72
CA ASP A 70 10.91 -12.03 -11.32
C ASP A 70 9.58 -12.44 -10.67
N PRO A 71 8.78 -11.49 -10.14
CA PRO A 71 7.50 -11.83 -9.55
C PRO A 71 6.56 -12.47 -10.57
N VAL A 72 5.83 -13.50 -10.12
CA VAL A 72 4.70 -14.11 -10.84
C VAL A 72 3.36 -13.54 -10.37
N TYR A 73 3.35 -12.84 -9.23
CA TYR A 73 2.18 -12.13 -8.71
C TYR A 73 2.60 -10.93 -7.87
N ILE A 74 1.85 -9.84 -8.01
CA ILE A 74 1.98 -8.61 -7.21
C ILE A 74 0.58 -8.13 -6.84
N LYS A 75 0.41 -7.65 -5.62
CA LYS A 75 -0.77 -6.95 -5.17
C LYS A 75 -0.42 -5.63 -4.48
N ASN A 76 -0.99 -4.54 -4.97
CA ASN A 76 -0.71 -3.18 -4.50
C ASN A 76 -1.97 -2.45 -4.06
N LEU A 77 -1.85 -1.61 -3.04
CA LEU A 77 -2.78 -0.52 -2.75
C LEU A 77 -2.20 0.78 -3.34
N ASN A 78 -2.86 1.31 -4.36
CA ASN A 78 -2.46 2.50 -5.09
C ASN A 78 -3.35 3.68 -4.70
N PHE A 79 -2.73 4.78 -4.28
CA PHE A 79 -3.38 6.06 -4.04
C PHE A 79 -3.07 7.03 -5.17
N TYR A 80 -4.10 7.66 -5.73
CA TYR A 80 -3.94 8.66 -6.79
C TYR A 80 -4.09 10.06 -6.22
N LEU A 81 -3.10 10.91 -6.48
CA LEU A 81 -3.02 12.26 -5.95
C LEU A 81 -3.47 13.30 -6.98
N SER A 82 -4.12 14.35 -6.51
CA SER A 82 -4.30 15.58 -7.28
C SER A 82 -2.97 16.33 -7.41
N LYS A 83 -2.96 17.40 -8.22
CA LYS A 83 -1.81 18.31 -8.32
C LYS A 83 -1.46 19.00 -6.98
N ASP A 84 -2.43 19.10 -6.08
CA ASP A 84 -2.24 19.67 -4.73
C ASP A 84 -1.89 18.60 -3.68
N SER A 85 -1.48 17.41 -4.14
CA SER A 85 -1.11 16.27 -3.31
C SER A 85 -2.22 15.79 -2.37
N ILE A 86 -3.46 15.82 -2.85
CA ILE A 86 -4.64 15.30 -2.13
C ILE A 86 -5.04 13.96 -2.73
N VAL A 87 -5.28 12.96 -1.89
CA VAL A 87 -5.80 11.65 -2.32
C VAL A 87 -7.19 11.84 -2.93
N THR A 88 -7.31 11.55 -4.23
CA THR A 88 -8.58 11.66 -4.97
C THR A 88 -9.31 10.32 -5.04
N SER A 89 -8.54 9.23 -5.09
CA SER A 89 -9.05 7.87 -5.14
C SER A 89 -7.95 6.89 -4.73
N PHE A 90 -8.34 5.65 -4.47
CA PHE A 90 -7.42 4.55 -4.30
C PHE A 90 -7.97 3.29 -4.99
N LYS A 91 -7.08 2.36 -5.32
CA LYS A 91 -7.42 1.05 -5.89
C LYS A 91 -6.52 -0.02 -5.31
N ILE A 92 -7.09 -1.22 -5.15
CA ILE A 92 -6.30 -2.43 -4.98
C ILE A 92 -6.14 -3.03 -6.36
N GLU A 93 -4.90 -3.18 -6.80
CA GLU A 93 -4.58 -3.73 -8.12
C GLU A 93 -3.73 -4.98 -7.95
N GLU A 94 -4.06 -5.99 -8.75
CA GLU A 94 -3.38 -7.28 -8.78
C GLU A 94 -2.86 -7.52 -10.19
N TRP A 95 -1.63 -8.01 -10.28
CA TRP A 95 -1.01 -8.44 -11.52
C TRP A 95 -0.50 -9.87 -11.39
N ARG A 96 -0.64 -10.67 -12.44
CA ARG A 96 -0.17 -12.05 -12.55
C ARG A 96 0.46 -12.28 -13.92
N LYS A 97 1.52 -13.09 -13.94
CA LYS A 97 2.21 -13.55 -15.16
C LYS A 97 1.45 -14.67 -15.89
#